data_AF-A0A383F0C3-F1
#
_entry.id   AF-A0A383F0C3-F1
#
_cell.length_a   1.000
_cell.length_b   1.000
_cell.length_c   1.000
_cell.angle_alpha   90.00
_cell.angle_beta   90.00
_cell.angle_gamma   90.00
#
_symmetry.space_group_name_H-M   'P 1'
#
loop_
_entity.id
_entity.type
_entity.pdbx_description
1 polymer ?
#
loop_
_entity_poly.entity_id
_entity_poly.type
_entity_poly.pdbx_seq_one_letter_code
_entity_poly.pdbx_strand_id
1 'polypeptide(L)'
;MSSINSINGMSHQEATSLRRARVRTTSTFLQIAASRSGRALLSKETGISSPKLLHWAKRAELMKVKDLGRDYADLLEVSGVESVADLKRRNSESL
;
A
#
# COMPACT_ATOMS: atom_id res chain seq x y z
N MET A 1 -10.23 1.50 10.97
CA MET A 1 -8.92 1.23 10.33
C MET A 1 -9.08 0.06 9.37
N SER A 2 -8.64 0.21 8.12
CA SER A 2 -8.78 -0.84 7.09
C SER A 2 -7.85 -2.02 7.38
N SER A 3 -8.38 -3.24 7.31
CA SER A 3 -7.61 -4.48 7.47
C SER A 3 -6.51 -4.60 6.43
N ILE A 4 -5.39 -5.26 6.75
CA ILE A 4 -4.28 -5.44 5.81
C ILE A 4 -4.70 -6.17 4.51
N ASN A 5 -5.72 -7.03 4.59
CA ASN A 5 -6.34 -7.73 3.46
C ASN A 5 -7.06 -6.81 2.46
N SER A 6 -7.28 -5.54 2.80
CA SER A 6 -7.99 -4.58 1.95
C SER A 6 -7.13 -3.99 0.85
N ILE A 7 -5.81 -4.23 0.87
CA ILE A 7 -4.89 -3.81 -0.20
C ILE A 7 -5.06 -4.75 -1.40
N ASN A 8 -5.43 -4.21 -2.56
CA ASN A 8 -5.54 -5.00 -3.79
C ASN A 8 -4.19 -5.66 -4.15
N GLY A 9 -4.23 -6.80 -4.84
CA GLY A 9 -3.01 -7.51 -5.28
C GLY A 9 -2.23 -8.21 -4.16
N MET A 10 -2.78 -8.30 -2.95
CA MET A 10 -2.25 -9.08 -1.84
C MET A 10 -2.95 -10.44 -1.76
N SER A 11 -2.18 -11.53 -1.75
CA SER A 11 -2.72 -12.88 -1.54
C SER A 11 -3.03 -13.15 -0.06
N HIS A 12 -3.89 -14.14 0.20
CA HIS A 12 -4.20 -14.56 1.57
C HIS A 12 -2.95 -15.05 2.34
N GLN A 13 -2.00 -15.68 1.64
CA GLN A 13 -0.75 -16.12 2.23
C GLN A 13 0.11 -14.94 2.68
N GLU A 14 0.26 -13.93 1.82
CA GLU A 14 1.04 -12.73 2.13
C GLU A 14 0.44 -11.93 3.27
N ALA A 15 -0.88 -11.80 3.29
CA ALA A 15 -1.57 -11.16 4.40
C ALA A 15 -1.42 -11.96 5.71
N THR A 16 -1.33 -13.29 5.63
CA THR A 16 -1.04 -14.14 6.79
C THR A 16 0.39 -13.96 7.29
N SER A 17 1.37 -13.87 6.38
CA SER A 17 2.76 -13.57 6.73
C SER A 17 2.90 -12.22 7.43
N LEU A 18 2.21 -11.18 6.92
CA LEU A 18 2.17 -9.86 7.56
C LEU A 18 1.49 -9.91 8.94
N ARG A 19 0.39 -10.67 9.08
CA ARG A 19 -0.25 -10.89 10.40
C ARG A 19 0.68 -11.57 11.39
N ARG A 20 1.49 -12.55 10.94
CA ARG A 20 2.51 -13.22 11.76
C ARG A 20 3.62 -12.26 12.19
N ALA A 21 4.01 -11.33 11.32
CA ALA A 21 4.88 -10.18 11.63
C ALA A 21 4.19 -9.08 12.47
N ARG A 22 3.04 -9.38 13.09
CA ARG A 22 2.22 -8.46 13.91
C ARG A 22 1.66 -7.25 13.15
N VAL A 23 1.68 -7.27 11.83
CA VAL A 23 1.09 -6.23 10.97
C VAL A 23 -0.34 -6.61 10.59
N ARG A 24 -1.32 -6.07 11.31
CA ARG A 24 -2.76 -6.40 11.12
C ARG A 24 -3.54 -5.35 10.33
N THR A 25 -3.08 -4.10 10.34
CA THR A 25 -3.80 -2.98 9.72
C THR A 25 -2.95 -2.32 8.64
N THR A 26 -3.61 -1.72 7.67
CA THR A 26 -2.98 -0.86 6.65
C THR A 26 -2.17 0.29 7.26
N SER A 27 -2.65 0.87 8.37
CA SER A 27 -1.92 1.93 9.08
C SER A 27 -0.60 1.43 9.69
N THR A 28 -0.64 0.29 10.39
CA THR A 28 0.58 -0.32 10.95
C THR A 28 1.56 -0.74 9.87
N PHE A 29 1.04 -1.25 8.75
CA PHE A 29 1.87 -1.61 7.60
C PHE A 29 2.56 -0.39 7.01
N LEU A 30 1.81 0.69 6.74
CA LEU A 30 2.35 1.92 6.19
C LEU A 30 3.41 2.56 7.10
N GLN A 31 3.20 2.55 8.42
CA GLN A 31 4.18 3.08 9.37
C GLN A 31 5.55 2.40 9.26
N ILE A 32 5.57 1.09 9.02
CA ILE A 32 6.80 0.32 8.90
C ILE A 32 7.35 0.42 7.46
N ALA A 33 6.49 0.15 6.48
CA ALA A 33 6.84 0.03 5.07
C ALA A 33 7.09 1.37 4.36
N ALA A 34 6.83 2.53 5.00
CA ALA A 34 7.20 3.84 4.47
C ALA A 34 8.73 3.99 4.34
N SER A 35 9.49 3.41 5.26
CA SER A 35 10.95 3.48 5.27
C SER A 35 11.60 2.32 4.49
N ARG A 36 12.77 2.56 3.88
CA ARG A 36 13.55 1.52 3.20
C ARG A 36 13.99 0.42 4.17
N SER A 37 14.40 0.80 5.38
CA SER A 37 14.80 -0.13 6.45
C SER A 37 13.63 -0.99 6.93
N GLY A 38 12.44 -0.41 7.12
CA GLY A 38 11.25 -1.16 7.50
C GLY A 38 10.79 -2.13 6.43
N ARG A 39 10.89 -1.78 5.14
CA ARG A 39 10.66 -2.74 4.04
C ARG A 39 11.69 -3.87 4.02
N ALA A 40 12.96 -3.58 4.30
CA ALA A 40 14.00 -4.62 4.39
C ALA A 40 13.72 -5.58 5.56
N LEU A 41 13.27 -5.06 6.71
CA LEU A 41 12.87 -5.87 7.87
C LEU A 41 11.69 -6.78 7.51
N LEU A 42 10.62 -6.20 6.97
CA LEU A 42 9.44 -6.95 6.54
C LEU A 42 9.79 -7.98 5.47
N SER A 43 10.69 -7.65 4.55
CA SER A 43 11.16 -8.58 3.53
C SER A 43 11.86 -9.80 4.15
N LYS A 44 12.69 -9.57 5.18
CA LYS A 44 13.37 -10.64 5.93
C LYS A 44 12.39 -11.49 6.75
N GLU A 45 11.38 -10.89 7.37
CA GLU A 45 10.42 -11.59 8.21
C GLU A 45 9.34 -12.35 7.41
N THR A 46 8.90 -11.79 6.29
CA THR A 46 7.76 -12.31 5.52
C THR A 46 8.16 -13.05 4.25
N GLY A 47 9.42 -12.91 3.80
CA GLY A 47 9.90 -13.42 2.52
C GLY A 47 9.39 -12.62 1.31
N ILE A 48 8.66 -11.52 1.53
CA ILE A 48 8.08 -10.71 0.46
C ILE A 48 9.14 -9.76 -0.10
N SER A 49 9.20 -9.60 -1.41
CA SER A 49 10.20 -8.73 -2.03
C SER A 49 9.98 -7.24 -1.65
N SER A 50 11.08 -6.51 -1.45
CA SER A 50 11.04 -5.07 -1.15
C SER A 50 10.25 -4.22 -2.17
N PRO A 51 10.30 -4.49 -3.50
CA PRO A 51 9.47 -3.79 -4.47
C PRO A 51 7.96 -4.01 -4.24
N LYS A 52 7.56 -5.24 -3.90
CA LYS A 52 6.16 -5.57 -3.65
C LYS A 52 5.64 -4.90 -2.37
N LEU A 53 6.47 -4.85 -1.33
CA LEU A 53 6.18 -4.10 -0.11
C LEU A 53 6.05 -2.59 -0.35
N LEU A 54 6.89 -2.02 -1.22
CA LEU A 54 6.79 -0.61 -1.62
C LEU A 54 5.48 -0.33 -2.36
N HIS A 55 5.09 -1.21 -3.30
CA HIS A 55 3.84 -1.09 -4.04
C HIS A 55 2.63 -1.03 -3.11
N TRP A 56 2.56 -1.97 -2.15
CA TRP A 56 1.48 -1.95 -1.17
C TRP A 56 1.55 -0.76 -0.22
N ALA A 57 2.75 -0.25 0.10
CA ALA A 57 2.88 0.93 0.95
C ALA A 57 2.28 2.16 0.26
N LYS A 58 2.57 2.33 -1.04
CA LYS A 58 1.95 3.37 -1.88
C LYS A 58 0.42 3.23 -1.92
N ARG A 59 -0.10 2.01 -2.15
CA ARG A 59 -1.55 1.76 -2.12
C ARG A 59 -2.18 2.05 -0.75
N ALA A 60 -1.53 1.63 0.34
CA ALA A 60 -2.00 1.92 1.70
C ALA A 60 -1.98 3.42 2.02
N GLU A 61 -1.06 4.18 1.42
CA GLU A 61 -1.03 5.64 1.51
C GLU A 61 -2.20 6.29 0.75
N LEU A 62 -2.51 5.82 -0.47
CA LEU A 62 -3.67 6.28 -1.23
C LEU A 62 -4.99 6.01 -0.50
N MET A 63 -5.13 4.84 0.14
CA MET A 63 -6.30 4.49 0.96
C MET A 63 -6.48 5.38 2.21
N LYS A 64 -5.47 6.17 2.59
CA LYS A 64 -5.51 7.07 3.74
C LYS A 64 -6.12 8.44 3.40
N VAL A 65 -6.13 8.82 2.12
CA VAL A 65 -6.81 10.01 1.64
C VAL A 65 -8.32 9.73 1.69
N LYS A 66 -9.05 10.55 2.47
CA LYS A 66 -10.49 10.41 2.79
C LYS A 66 -11.31 9.93 1.57
N ASP A 67 -12.10 8.89 1.77
CA ASP A 67 -13.17 8.40 0.88
C ASP A 67 -12.78 7.82 -0.48
N LEU A 68 -11.51 7.47 -0.71
CA LEU A 68 -11.13 6.65 -1.87
C LEU A 68 -11.37 5.16 -1.56
N GLY A 69 -12.54 4.67 -1.99
CA GLY A 69 -12.89 3.25 -1.97
C GLY A 69 -11.91 2.38 -2.77
N ARG A 70 -12.03 1.05 -2.60
CA ARG A 70 -11.16 0.05 -3.24
C ARG A 70 -11.05 0.23 -4.76
N ASP A 71 -12.14 0.67 -5.40
CA ASP A 71 -12.24 0.84 -6.86
C ASP A 71 -11.49 2.07 -7.38
N TYR A 72 -11.32 3.09 -6.53
CA TYR A 72 -10.66 4.34 -6.92
C TYR A 72 -9.13 4.22 -6.90
N ALA A 73 -8.57 3.35 -6.05
CA ALA A 73 -7.14 3.04 -6.04
C ALA A 73 -6.71 2.33 -7.33
N ASP A 74 -7.53 1.40 -7.83
CA ASP A 74 -7.27 0.74 -9.11
C ASP A 74 -7.42 1.70 -10.29
N LEU A 75 -8.43 2.59 -10.27
CA LEU A 75 -8.59 3.65 -11.27
C LEU A 75 -7.39 4.59 -11.33
N LEU A 76 -6.86 5.02 -10.17
CA LEU A 76 -5.67 5.87 -10.11
C LEU A 76 -4.42 5.15 -10.63
N GLU A 77 -4.27 3.86 -10.35
CA GLU A 77 -3.17 3.06 -10.88
C GLU A 77 -3.25 2.89 -12.39
N VAL A 78 -4.44 2.60 -12.94
CA VAL A 78 -4.69 2.54 -14.40
C VAL A 78 -4.47 3.91 -15.05
N SER A 79 -4.76 5.00 -14.31
CA SER A 79 -4.49 6.36 -14.76
C SER A 79 -2.99 6.69 -14.76
N GLY A 80 -2.10 5.86 -14.19
CA GLY A 80 -0.67 6.13 -14.04
C GLY A 80 -0.33 7.03 -12.84
N VAL A 81 -1.18 7.02 -11.82
CA VAL A 81 -0.96 7.69 -10.53
C VAL A 81 -0.63 6.61 -9.50
N GLU A 82 0.65 6.42 -9.22
CA GLU A 82 1.10 5.38 -8.29
C GLU A 82 1.20 5.87 -6.83
N SER A 83 1.09 7.17 -6.57
CA SER A 83 1.27 7.73 -5.22
C SER A 83 0.52 9.05 -4.99
N VAL A 84 0.37 9.45 -3.72
CA VAL A 84 -0.20 10.76 -3.35
C VAL A 84 0.65 11.92 -3.92
N ALA A 85 1.96 11.70 -4.10
CA ALA A 85 2.84 12.67 -4.76
C ALA A 85 2.51 12.84 -6.25
N ASP A 86 2.05 11.78 -6.92
CA ASP A 86 1.61 11.82 -8.32
C ASP A 86 0.25 12.53 -8.45
N LEU A 87 -0.64 12.36 -7.46
CA LEU A 87 -1.89 13.12 -7.33
C LEU A 87 -1.63 14.63 -7.23
N LYS A 88 -0.61 15.04 -6.48
CA LYS A 88 -0.27 16.46 -6.31
C LYS A 88 0.26 17.12 -7.59
N ARG A 89 0.77 16.34 -8.54
CA ARG A 89 1.36 16.85 -9.80
C ARG A 89 0.39 16.86 -10.98
N ARG A 90 -0.76 16.19 -10.88
CA ARG A 90 -1.77 16.20 -11.95
C ARG A 90 -2.80 17.29 -11.68
N ASN A 91 -2.75 18.33 -12.52
CA ASN A 91 -3.69 19.42 -12.54
C ASN A 91 -5.06 18.90 -13.02
N SER A 92 -6.14 19.34 -12.39
CA SER A 92 -7.52 18.86 -12.61
C SER A 92 -8.15 19.28 -13.95
N GLU A 93 -7.42 20.00 -14.80
CA GLU A 93 -7.88 20.52 -16.10
C GLU A 93 -7.58 19.60 -17.30
N SER A 94 -7.05 18.40 -17.06
CA SER A 94 -6.84 17.41 -18.11
C SER A 94 -7.66 16.14 -17.84
N LEU A 95 -8.98 16.29 -17.95
CA LEU A 95 -9.96 15.21 -18.09
C LEU A 95 -10.76 15.43 -19.37
#